data_AF-A0A136L3Y3-F1
#
_entry.id   AF-A0A136L3Y3-F1
#
_cell.length_a   1.000
_cell.length_b   1.000
_cell.length_c   1.000
_cell.angle_alpha   90.00
_cell.angle_beta   90.00
_cell.angle_gamma   90.00
#
_symmetry.space_group_name_H-M   'P 1'
#
loop_
_entity.id
_entity.type
_entity.pdbx_description
1 polymer ?
#
loop_
_entity_poly.entity_id
_entity_poly.type
_entity_poly.pdbx_seq_one_letter_code
_entity_poly.pdbx_strand_id
1 'polypeptide(L)'
;METMTCPNCGSEMAYDSTAALYRCRKCGNRVDKAYESLEEAQARLSAKGKRPHIHLTHNGEIEPRAQTLFEMAQDSLWRKDTAEAKRQLTKALEMQRNFSDAHLWLAKLADDEPTKRHHLGEILAHDPGHLEALRMIMVLNGRLSPEQLADTRRESSVVPKMVDSPVETISESQLCPVCGGTLSVDEAAGVVLCKFCGHQAALQSVSTLQNRADNLSMALLERRAKPVRWKIGSRMLRCRQCGAARTIPARKLAQMCPFCGSMHVVLQDALETITEPDGLVLFTISEDQAMSEVREKLTGFNERITNLFGGDNRVANASIEGVYLPFWIFDALLKVNVTLWDESAKWGDQRSLQAGKTGYQQFNYQDGATGLAVPAFKSPDPKLALELGEFALVDMLPYEPKLLASHPAEIYEVDFDAASLEARSLVTHRAREAAEAQYGDRNTRVSATAFPLQMTFQLALLPVWVITLFERDGDQRPALVHGQTGRVVLGKARKSA
;
A
#
# COMPACT_ATOMS: atom_id res chain seq x y z
N MET A 1 -33.25 -17.40 -41.34
CA MET A 1 -33.08 -17.93 -42.70
C MET A 1 -33.35 -16.77 -43.65
N GLU A 2 -32.33 -16.31 -44.38
CA GLU A 2 -32.52 -15.25 -45.38
C GLU A 2 -33.50 -15.73 -46.44
N THR A 3 -34.56 -14.96 -46.70
CA THR A 3 -35.54 -15.24 -47.74
C THR A 3 -34.97 -14.80 -49.08
N MET A 4 -34.63 -15.77 -49.94
CA MET A 4 -33.96 -15.48 -51.21
C MET A 4 -35.00 -15.00 -52.24
N THR A 5 -34.79 -13.83 -52.82
CA THR A 5 -35.64 -13.27 -53.89
C THR A 5 -35.12 -13.69 -55.25
N CYS A 6 -36.04 -14.02 -56.16
CA CYS A 6 -35.68 -14.49 -57.49
C CYS A 6 -35.08 -13.34 -58.31
N PRO A 7 -33.86 -13.49 -58.88
CA PRO A 7 -33.23 -12.43 -59.66
C PRO A 7 -33.98 -12.12 -60.98
N ASN A 8 -34.87 -13.00 -61.42
CA ASN A 8 -35.62 -12.82 -62.68
C ASN A 8 -36.98 -12.13 -62.47
N CYS A 9 -37.64 -12.32 -61.32
CA CYS A 9 -39.01 -11.79 -61.13
C CYS A 9 -39.30 -11.25 -59.73
N GLY A 10 -38.29 -11.12 -58.87
CA GLY A 10 -38.36 -10.54 -57.54
C GLY A 10 -39.17 -11.33 -56.50
N SER A 11 -39.86 -12.41 -56.88
CA SER A 11 -40.64 -13.22 -55.96
C SER A 11 -39.77 -14.13 -55.09
N GLU A 12 -40.25 -14.45 -53.91
CA GLU A 12 -39.59 -15.34 -52.96
C GLU A 12 -39.38 -16.75 -53.56
N MET A 13 -38.17 -17.26 -53.42
CA MET A 13 -37.78 -18.58 -53.92
C MET A 13 -38.02 -19.64 -52.85
N ALA A 14 -38.57 -20.77 -53.26
CA ALA A 14 -38.73 -21.93 -52.38
C ALA A 14 -37.55 -22.88 -52.58
N TYR A 15 -37.02 -23.40 -51.48
CA TYR A 15 -35.98 -24.42 -51.53
C TYR A 15 -36.60 -25.78 -51.87
N ASP A 16 -36.06 -26.45 -52.89
CA ASP A 16 -36.40 -27.84 -53.21
C ASP A 16 -35.35 -28.76 -52.59
N SER A 17 -35.69 -29.41 -51.48
CA SER A 17 -34.79 -30.30 -50.75
C SER A 17 -34.36 -31.53 -51.55
N THR A 18 -35.13 -31.91 -52.56
CA THR A 18 -34.88 -33.11 -53.39
C THR A 18 -33.83 -32.84 -54.45
N ALA A 19 -33.84 -31.63 -55.01
CA ALA A 19 -32.93 -31.20 -56.05
C ALA A 19 -31.80 -30.28 -55.55
N ALA A 20 -31.78 -30.00 -54.24
CA ALA A 20 -30.81 -29.13 -53.55
C ALA A 20 -30.65 -27.74 -54.19
N LEU A 21 -31.70 -27.20 -54.79
CA LEU A 21 -31.68 -25.94 -55.54
C LEU A 21 -32.84 -25.04 -55.13
N TYR A 22 -32.62 -23.72 -55.23
CA TYR A 22 -33.70 -22.76 -55.04
C TYR A 22 -34.50 -22.67 -56.33
N ARG A 23 -35.81 -22.94 -56.23
CA ARG A 23 -36.74 -22.82 -57.33
C ARG A 23 -37.71 -21.68 -57.08
N CYS A 24 -37.75 -20.74 -58.01
CA CYS A 24 -38.77 -19.72 -58.01
C CYS A 24 -40.11 -20.34 -58.40
N ARG A 25 -41.11 -20.29 -57.49
CA ARG A 25 -42.46 -20.82 -57.76
C ARG A 25 -43.20 -20.05 -58.86
N LYS A 26 -42.84 -18.79 -59.09
CA LYS A 26 -43.51 -17.91 -60.06
C LYS A 26 -42.99 -18.05 -61.50
N CYS A 27 -41.69 -17.91 -61.72
CA CYS A 27 -41.10 -17.94 -63.07
C CYS A 27 -40.31 -19.23 -63.38
N GLY A 28 -40.20 -20.16 -62.43
CA GLY A 28 -39.47 -21.42 -62.63
C GLY A 28 -37.94 -21.31 -62.63
N ASN A 29 -37.38 -20.10 -62.45
CA ASN A 29 -35.93 -19.89 -62.39
C ASN A 29 -35.29 -20.73 -61.28
N ARG A 30 -34.14 -21.33 -61.59
CA ARG A 30 -33.38 -22.20 -60.69
C ARG A 30 -32.05 -21.52 -60.39
N VAL A 31 -31.77 -21.32 -59.11
CA VAL A 31 -30.50 -20.80 -58.64
C VAL A 31 -29.82 -21.91 -57.87
N ASP A 32 -28.73 -22.40 -58.45
CA ASP A 32 -27.83 -23.33 -57.78
C ASP A 32 -26.91 -22.47 -56.90
N LYS A 33 -27.22 -22.39 -55.61
CA LYS A 33 -26.31 -21.77 -54.65
C LYS A 33 -25.51 -22.92 -54.09
N ALA A 34 -24.24 -23.03 -54.52
CA ALA A 34 -23.32 -23.98 -53.93
C ALA A 34 -23.36 -23.82 -52.41
N TYR A 35 -23.85 -24.85 -51.71
CA TYR A 35 -23.68 -24.92 -50.28
C TYR A 35 -22.18 -24.94 -50.01
N GLU A 36 -21.73 -24.10 -49.08
CA GLU A 36 -20.41 -24.30 -48.50
C GLU A 36 -20.39 -25.72 -47.95
N SER A 37 -19.52 -26.57 -48.49
CA SER A 37 -19.45 -27.95 -48.04
C SER A 37 -19.05 -27.98 -46.56
N LEU A 38 -19.36 -29.05 -45.82
CA LEU A 38 -18.91 -29.19 -44.43
C LEU A 38 -17.39 -29.03 -44.33
N GLU A 39 -16.65 -29.52 -45.33
CA GLU A 39 -15.19 -29.38 -45.43
C GLU A 39 -14.75 -27.94 -45.69
N GLU A 40 -15.45 -27.19 -46.55
CA GLU A 40 -15.17 -25.77 -46.78
C GLU A 40 -15.51 -24.90 -45.57
N ALA A 41 -16.64 -25.18 -44.90
CA ALA A 41 -17.03 -24.51 -43.66
C ALA A 41 -16.05 -24.82 -42.53
N GLN A 42 -15.61 -26.07 -42.43
CA GLN A 42 -14.60 -26.49 -41.47
C GLN A 42 -13.24 -25.87 -41.81
N ALA A 43 -12.84 -25.82 -43.08
CA ALA A 43 -11.61 -25.16 -43.52
C ALA A 43 -11.64 -23.65 -43.23
N ARG A 44 -12.77 -22.97 -43.48
CA ARG A 44 -12.98 -21.55 -43.16
C ARG A 44 -12.93 -21.28 -41.65
N LEU A 45 -13.56 -22.14 -40.84
CA LEU A 45 -13.52 -22.05 -39.38
C LEU A 45 -12.11 -22.35 -38.85
N SER A 46 -11.42 -23.33 -39.42
CA SER A 46 -10.04 -23.70 -39.10
C SER A 46 -9.05 -22.58 -39.47
N ALA A 47 -9.25 -21.93 -40.60
CA ALA A 47 -8.41 -20.83 -41.10
C ALA A 47 -8.49 -19.57 -40.24
N LYS A 48 -9.59 -19.34 -39.52
CA LYS A 48 -9.71 -18.23 -38.55
C LYS A 48 -8.92 -18.46 -37.26
N GLY A 49 -8.42 -19.68 -37.02
CA GLY A 49 -7.71 -20.05 -35.81
C GLY A 49 -8.64 -20.29 -34.61
N LYS A 50 -8.08 -20.75 -33.49
CA LYS A 50 -8.84 -20.93 -32.24
C LYS A 50 -9.08 -19.57 -31.57
N ARG A 51 -10.27 -19.38 -31.02
CA ARG A 51 -10.59 -18.22 -30.18
C ARG A 51 -9.58 -18.13 -29.02
N PRO A 52 -9.03 -16.94 -28.72
CA PRO A 52 -8.19 -16.75 -27.54
C PRO A 52 -8.99 -17.09 -26.27
N HIS A 53 -8.41 -17.90 -25.38
CA HIS A 53 -8.98 -18.11 -24.06
C HIS A 53 -8.86 -16.81 -23.26
N ILE A 54 -9.95 -16.35 -22.66
CA ILE A 54 -9.98 -15.15 -21.84
C ILE A 54 -10.17 -15.58 -20.41
N HIS A 55 -9.20 -15.25 -19.57
CA HIS A 55 -9.31 -15.45 -18.13
C HIS A 55 -10.20 -14.35 -17.54
N LEU A 56 -11.29 -14.74 -16.88
CA LEU A 56 -12.16 -13.82 -16.14
C LEU A 56 -11.45 -13.35 -14.87
N THR A 57 -11.44 -12.06 -14.60
CA THR A 57 -10.83 -11.48 -13.39
C THR A 57 -11.86 -11.09 -12.33
N HIS A 58 -13.16 -11.24 -12.61
CA HIS A 58 -14.23 -10.99 -11.65
C HIS A 58 -14.08 -11.84 -10.38
N ASN A 59 -14.16 -11.17 -9.24
CA ASN A 59 -14.09 -11.79 -7.93
C ASN A 59 -15.52 -12.03 -7.38
N GLY A 60 -15.96 -13.29 -7.38
CA GLY A 60 -17.28 -13.68 -6.89
C GLY A 60 -18.04 -14.57 -7.86
N GLU A 61 -19.31 -14.82 -7.53
CA GLU A 61 -20.21 -15.57 -8.41
C GLU A 61 -20.67 -14.71 -9.58
N ILE A 62 -20.70 -15.31 -10.77
CA ILE A 62 -21.16 -14.67 -11.99
C ILE A 62 -22.54 -15.23 -12.36
N GLU A 63 -23.50 -14.34 -12.57
CA GLU A 63 -24.83 -14.67 -13.07
C GLU A 63 -24.69 -15.42 -14.42
N PRO A 64 -25.22 -16.65 -14.58
CA PRO A 64 -24.97 -17.45 -15.79
C PRO A 64 -25.36 -16.76 -17.10
N ARG A 65 -26.42 -15.92 -17.06
CA ARG A 65 -26.85 -15.12 -18.21
C ARG A 65 -25.87 -14.00 -18.54
N ALA A 66 -25.32 -13.33 -17.52
CA ALA A 66 -24.29 -12.31 -17.71
C ALA A 66 -23.02 -12.92 -18.30
N GLN A 67 -22.60 -14.10 -17.82
CA GLN A 67 -21.47 -14.83 -18.38
C GLN A 67 -21.70 -15.18 -19.85
N THR A 68 -22.88 -15.71 -20.20
CA THR A 68 -23.21 -16.06 -21.60
C THR A 68 -23.13 -14.82 -22.51
N LEU A 69 -23.70 -13.69 -22.09
CA LEU A 69 -23.65 -12.43 -22.84
C LEU A 69 -22.21 -11.93 -23.00
N PHE A 70 -21.37 -12.08 -21.98
CA PHE A 70 -19.96 -11.75 -22.08
C PHE A 70 -19.23 -12.67 -23.07
N GLU A 71 -19.46 -13.98 -23.03
CA GLU A 71 -18.86 -14.92 -23.97
C GLU A 71 -19.27 -14.62 -25.42
N MET A 72 -20.54 -14.25 -25.65
CA MET A 72 -21.01 -13.76 -26.95
C MET A 72 -20.31 -12.46 -27.37
N ALA A 73 -20.09 -11.52 -26.43
CA ALA A 73 -19.38 -10.28 -26.72
C ALA A 73 -17.97 -10.54 -27.21
N GLN A 74 -17.28 -11.49 -26.59
CA GLN A 74 -15.94 -11.91 -27.00
C GLN A 74 -15.94 -12.59 -28.38
N ASP A 75 -16.98 -13.36 -28.72
CA ASP A 75 -17.14 -13.90 -30.08
C ASP A 75 -17.33 -12.79 -31.12
N SER A 76 -18.10 -11.76 -30.78
CA SER A 76 -18.31 -10.58 -31.63
C SER A 76 -16.99 -9.81 -31.83
N LEU A 77 -16.19 -9.63 -30.77
CA LEU A 77 -14.85 -9.04 -30.85
C LEU A 77 -13.90 -9.86 -31.71
N TRP A 78 -13.93 -11.18 -31.61
CA TRP A 78 -13.13 -12.07 -32.45
C TRP A 78 -13.53 -11.96 -33.93
N ARG A 79 -14.81 -11.66 -34.21
CA ARG A 79 -15.32 -11.34 -35.56
C ARG A 79 -15.07 -9.89 -35.98
N LYS A 80 -14.40 -9.08 -35.15
CA LYS A 80 -14.15 -7.64 -35.33
C LYS A 80 -15.42 -6.79 -35.36
N ASP A 81 -16.53 -7.27 -34.78
CA ASP A 81 -17.76 -6.51 -34.60
C ASP A 81 -17.79 -5.87 -33.20
N THR A 82 -17.27 -4.64 -33.13
CA THR A 82 -17.15 -3.89 -31.87
C THR A 82 -18.49 -3.33 -31.39
N ALA A 83 -19.42 -3.04 -32.30
CA ALA A 83 -20.73 -2.49 -31.96
C ALA A 83 -21.61 -3.55 -31.29
N GLU A 84 -21.64 -4.76 -31.86
CA GLU A 84 -22.33 -5.90 -31.26
C GLU A 84 -21.72 -6.27 -29.91
N ALA A 85 -20.39 -6.29 -29.82
CA ALA A 85 -19.69 -6.57 -28.57
C ALA A 85 -20.06 -5.57 -27.47
N LYS A 86 -20.00 -4.26 -27.73
CA LYS A 86 -20.41 -3.22 -26.76
C LYS A 86 -21.84 -3.45 -26.28
N ARG A 87 -22.78 -3.74 -27.18
CA ARG A 87 -24.18 -4.01 -26.83
C ARG A 87 -24.34 -5.23 -25.92
N GLN A 88 -23.62 -6.32 -26.21
CA GLN A 88 -23.68 -7.55 -25.42
C GLN A 88 -23.05 -7.35 -24.03
N LEU A 89 -21.96 -6.59 -23.94
CA LEU A 89 -21.34 -6.22 -22.65
C LEU A 89 -22.28 -5.34 -21.81
N THR A 90 -22.95 -4.34 -22.41
CA THR A 90 -23.94 -3.52 -21.70
C THR A 90 -25.09 -4.37 -21.16
N LYS A 91 -25.61 -5.31 -21.95
CA LYS A 91 -26.64 -6.25 -21.49
C LYS A 91 -26.14 -7.17 -20.36
N ALA A 92 -24.86 -7.57 -20.39
CA ALA A 92 -24.28 -8.33 -19.29
C ALA A 92 -24.31 -7.53 -17.98
N LEU A 93 -24.05 -6.21 -18.06
CA LEU A 93 -24.15 -5.31 -16.89
C LEU A 93 -25.58 -5.05 -16.42
N GLU A 94 -26.57 -5.10 -17.31
CA GLU A 94 -27.98 -5.06 -16.92
C GLU A 94 -28.38 -6.30 -16.12
N MET A 95 -27.78 -7.46 -16.41
CA MET A 95 -28.00 -8.69 -15.64
C MET A 95 -27.22 -8.67 -14.32
N GLN A 96 -25.97 -8.23 -14.36
CA GLN A 96 -25.10 -8.17 -13.19
C GLN A 96 -24.25 -6.89 -13.22
N ARG A 97 -24.68 -5.88 -12.45
CA ARG A 97 -24.05 -4.55 -12.46
C ARG A 97 -22.59 -4.56 -12.02
N ASN A 98 -22.21 -5.41 -11.08
CA ASN A 98 -20.83 -5.46 -10.56
C ASN A 98 -19.89 -6.34 -11.40
N PHE A 99 -20.26 -6.74 -12.62
CA PHE A 99 -19.45 -7.65 -13.43
C PHE A 99 -18.19 -6.96 -13.99
N SER A 100 -17.08 -7.09 -13.25
CA SER A 100 -15.81 -6.40 -13.47
C SER A 100 -15.24 -6.59 -14.88
N ASP A 101 -15.27 -7.80 -15.43
CA ASP A 101 -14.75 -8.07 -16.77
C ASP A 101 -15.55 -7.33 -17.85
N ALA A 102 -16.88 -7.26 -17.73
CA ALA A 102 -17.70 -6.54 -18.69
C ALA A 102 -17.41 -5.03 -18.68
N HIS A 103 -17.27 -4.43 -17.49
CA HIS A 103 -16.80 -3.06 -17.35
C HIS A 103 -15.39 -2.87 -17.96
N LEU A 104 -14.47 -3.80 -17.71
CA LEU A 104 -13.09 -3.70 -18.19
C LEU A 104 -13.01 -3.67 -19.71
N TRP A 105 -13.78 -4.53 -20.38
CA TRP A 105 -13.85 -4.57 -21.83
C TRP A 105 -14.54 -3.33 -22.41
N LEU A 106 -15.60 -2.82 -21.78
CA LEU A 106 -16.21 -1.55 -22.18
C LEU A 106 -15.21 -0.38 -22.07
N ALA A 107 -14.42 -0.33 -20.99
CA ALA A 107 -13.36 0.67 -20.85
C ALA A 107 -12.28 0.53 -21.94
N LYS A 108 -11.86 -0.68 -22.29
CA LYS A 108 -10.87 -0.93 -23.36
C LYS A 108 -11.37 -0.54 -24.75
N LEU A 109 -12.68 -0.68 -24.99
CA LEU A 109 -13.33 -0.36 -26.26
C LEU A 109 -13.82 1.09 -26.36
N ALA A 110 -13.77 1.85 -25.26
CA ALA A 110 -14.16 3.25 -25.25
C ALA A 110 -13.10 4.12 -25.92
N ASP A 111 -13.54 5.14 -26.65
CA ASP A 111 -12.66 6.09 -27.33
C ASP A 111 -12.39 7.32 -26.46
N ASP A 112 -13.34 7.67 -25.60
CA ASP A 112 -13.35 8.84 -24.74
C ASP A 112 -12.91 8.54 -23.29
N GLU A 113 -12.21 9.50 -22.69
CA GLU A 113 -11.71 9.38 -21.32
C GLU A 113 -12.82 9.28 -20.25
N PRO A 114 -13.94 10.03 -20.33
CA PRO A 114 -15.01 9.96 -19.32
C PRO A 114 -15.61 8.55 -19.19
N THR A 115 -15.92 7.90 -20.31
CA THR A 115 -16.45 6.52 -20.30
C THR A 115 -15.43 5.53 -19.75
N LYS A 116 -14.14 5.69 -20.08
CA LYS A 116 -13.07 4.87 -19.48
C LYS A 116 -13.05 5.02 -17.97
N ARG A 117 -13.01 6.26 -17.47
CA ARG A 117 -12.99 6.55 -16.03
C ARG A 117 -14.24 6.01 -15.33
N HIS A 118 -15.41 6.13 -15.93
CA HIS A 118 -16.66 5.59 -15.37
C HIS A 118 -16.58 4.08 -15.16
N HIS A 119 -16.27 3.31 -16.20
CA HIS A 119 -16.23 1.85 -16.06
C HIS A 119 -15.08 1.38 -15.16
N LEU A 120 -13.90 2.01 -15.23
CA LEU A 120 -12.78 1.71 -14.33
C LEU A 120 -13.13 2.04 -12.87
N GLY A 121 -13.85 3.14 -12.64
CA GLY A 121 -14.36 3.52 -11.33
C GLY A 121 -15.33 2.50 -10.75
N GLU A 122 -16.31 2.04 -11.54
CA GLU A 122 -17.25 0.98 -11.09
C GLU A 122 -16.51 -0.32 -10.74
N ILE A 123 -15.47 -0.71 -11.51
CA ILE A 123 -14.62 -1.86 -11.15
C ILE A 123 -13.95 -1.64 -9.80
N LEU A 124 -13.27 -0.51 -9.61
CA LEU A 124 -12.51 -0.22 -8.40
C LEU A 124 -13.39 0.03 -7.16
N ALA A 125 -14.65 0.43 -7.35
CA ALA A 125 -15.62 0.54 -6.27
C ALA A 125 -16.04 -0.83 -5.71
N HIS A 126 -16.04 -1.88 -6.54
CA HIS A 126 -16.40 -3.23 -6.12
C HIS A 126 -15.18 -4.13 -5.82
N ASP A 127 -14.09 -3.94 -6.56
CA ASP A 127 -12.82 -4.64 -6.40
C ASP A 127 -11.66 -3.63 -6.46
N PRO A 128 -11.32 -2.99 -5.33
CA PRO A 128 -10.23 -2.02 -5.26
C PRO A 128 -8.85 -2.58 -5.63
N GLY A 129 -8.68 -3.91 -5.57
CA GLY A 129 -7.45 -4.62 -5.89
C GLY A 129 -7.32 -5.00 -7.37
N HIS A 130 -8.29 -4.66 -8.22
CA HIS A 130 -8.34 -5.09 -9.61
C HIS A 130 -7.16 -4.53 -10.44
N LEU A 131 -6.10 -5.32 -10.61
CA LEU A 131 -4.80 -4.88 -11.14
C LEU A 131 -4.88 -4.21 -12.51
N GLU A 132 -5.69 -4.74 -13.43
CA GLU A 132 -5.79 -4.17 -14.77
C GLU A 132 -6.55 -2.84 -14.78
N ALA A 133 -7.50 -2.67 -13.86
CA ALA A 133 -8.22 -1.41 -13.73
C ALA A 133 -7.34 -0.34 -13.09
N LEU A 134 -6.58 -0.73 -12.05
CA LEU A 134 -5.55 0.12 -11.42
C LEU A 134 -4.52 0.60 -12.45
N ARG A 135 -3.98 -0.31 -13.26
CA ARG A 135 -3.06 0.00 -14.34
C ARG A 135 -3.62 1.04 -15.33
N MET A 136 -4.84 0.82 -15.81
CA MET A 136 -5.48 1.73 -16.78
C MET A 136 -5.78 3.09 -16.16
N ILE A 137 -6.30 3.14 -14.92
CA ILE A 137 -6.60 4.42 -14.26
C ILE A 137 -5.32 5.21 -13.92
N MET A 138 -4.23 4.53 -13.58
CA MET A 138 -2.93 5.17 -13.34
C MET A 138 -2.37 5.84 -14.60
N VAL A 139 -2.55 5.23 -15.78
CA VAL A 139 -2.19 5.87 -17.05
C VAL A 139 -3.05 7.10 -17.32
N LEU A 140 -4.38 7.00 -17.10
CA LEU A 140 -5.27 8.15 -17.24
C LEU A 140 -4.97 9.29 -16.24
N ASN A 141 -4.44 8.96 -15.07
CA ASN A 141 -4.02 9.93 -14.06
C ASN A 141 -2.60 10.49 -14.31
N GLY A 142 -1.89 10.04 -15.35
CA GLY A 142 -0.50 10.45 -15.63
C GLY A 142 0.53 9.90 -14.64
N ARG A 143 0.14 8.98 -13.75
CA ARG A 143 1.04 8.31 -12.78
C ARG A 143 1.98 7.32 -13.47
N LEU A 144 1.54 6.71 -14.58
CA LEU A 144 2.34 5.82 -15.42
C LEU A 144 2.24 6.23 -16.88
N SER A 145 3.35 6.14 -17.61
CA SER A 145 3.32 6.16 -19.08
C SER A 145 2.83 4.81 -19.65
N PRO A 146 2.29 4.78 -20.88
CA PRO A 146 1.93 3.53 -21.55
C PRO A 146 3.09 2.54 -21.71
N GLU A 147 4.33 3.04 -21.83
CA GLU A 147 5.55 2.22 -21.89
C GLU A 147 5.84 1.56 -20.55
N GLN A 148 5.83 2.34 -19.46
CA GLN A 148 5.99 1.85 -18.09
C GLN A 148 4.92 0.82 -17.71
N LEU A 149 3.69 1.00 -18.19
CA LEU A 149 2.62 0.03 -18.00
C LEU A 149 2.98 -1.35 -18.55
N ALA A 150 3.61 -1.42 -19.73
CA ALA A 150 4.06 -2.68 -20.32
C ALA A 150 5.13 -3.37 -19.47
N ASP A 151 6.01 -2.59 -18.84
CA ASP A 151 7.04 -3.11 -17.94
C ASP A 151 6.46 -3.67 -16.63
N THR A 152 5.33 -3.13 -16.12
CA THR A 152 4.66 -3.73 -14.94
C THR A 152 4.14 -5.15 -15.18
N ARG A 153 4.01 -5.56 -16.43
CA ARG A 153 3.56 -6.91 -16.83
C ARG A 153 4.73 -7.87 -17.03
N ARG A 154 5.96 -7.35 -17.21
CA ARG A 154 7.16 -8.17 -17.32
C ARG A 154 7.67 -8.48 -15.92
N GLU A 155 8.16 -9.69 -15.74
CA GLU A 155 8.93 -10.08 -14.56
C GLU A 155 10.35 -9.50 -14.67
N SER A 156 10.45 -8.17 -14.80
CA SER A 156 11.74 -7.49 -14.86
C SER A 156 12.25 -7.30 -13.45
N SER A 157 13.40 -7.89 -13.15
CA SER A 157 14.06 -7.74 -11.86
C SER A 157 14.55 -6.30 -11.71
N VAL A 158 14.11 -5.60 -10.66
CA VAL A 158 14.63 -4.28 -10.30
C VAL A 158 16.13 -4.42 -10.00
N VAL A 159 16.98 -3.69 -10.72
CA VAL A 159 18.44 -3.78 -10.54
C VAL A 159 18.88 -2.79 -9.47
N PRO A 160 19.42 -3.25 -8.31
CA PRO A 160 20.01 -2.35 -7.34
C PRO A 160 21.32 -1.79 -7.89
N LYS A 161 21.45 -0.46 -7.94
CA LYS A 161 22.69 0.23 -8.30
C LYS A 161 23.25 0.93 -7.08
N MET A 162 24.48 0.58 -6.70
CA MET A 162 25.17 1.26 -5.62
C MET A 162 25.85 2.54 -6.12
N VAL A 163 25.87 3.55 -5.27
CA VAL A 163 26.56 4.81 -5.53
C VAL A 163 27.67 4.95 -4.51
N ASP A 164 28.91 4.83 -4.98
CA ASP A 164 30.10 4.81 -4.12
C ASP A 164 30.54 6.21 -3.68
N SER A 165 30.13 7.25 -4.42
CA SER A 165 30.45 8.65 -4.10
C SER A 165 29.31 9.33 -3.33
N PRO A 166 29.60 10.31 -2.46
CA PRO A 166 28.57 11.10 -1.80
C PRO A 166 27.66 11.80 -2.82
N VAL A 167 26.35 11.60 -2.71
CA VAL A 167 25.36 12.22 -3.59
C VAL A 167 25.08 13.65 -3.11
N GLU A 168 25.19 14.63 -4.00
CA GLU A 168 24.89 16.04 -3.68
C GLU A 168 23.42 16.22 -3.29
N THR A 169 23.18 17.13 -2.35
CA THR A 169 21.84 17.40 -1.78
C THR A 169 21.45 18.86 -1.90
N ILE A 170 20.14 19.07 -2.02
CA ILE A 170 19.52 20.37 -1.81
C ILE A 170 19.01 20.38 -0.37
N SER A 171 19.56 21.28 0.44
CA SER A 171 19.17 21.43 1.84
C SER A 171 18.73 22.86 2.17
N GLU A 172 17.83 22.98 3.13
CA GLU A 172 17.36 24.25 3.70
C GLU A 172 17.82 24.40 5.15
N SER A 173 18.38 25.56 5.48
CA SER A 173 18.74 25.92 6.86
C SER A 173 17.52 26.54 7.55
N GLN A 174 17.15 26.04 8.72
CA GLN A 174 16.00 26.53 9.48
C GLN A 174 16.37 27.81 10.24
N LEU A 175 16.35 28.94 9.52
CA LEU A 175 16.75 30.25 10.00
C LEU A 175 15.55 31.20 10.07
N CYS A 176 15.58 32.11 11.04
CA CYS A 176 14.55 33.12 11.23
C CYS A 176 14.53 34.09 10.03
N PRO A 177 13.36 34.32 9.40
CA PRO A 177 13.27 35.24 8.27
C PRO A 177 13.49 36.71 8.65
N VAL A 178 13.39 37.05 9.94
CA VAL A 178 13.53 38.42 10.45
C VAL A 178 14.99 38.75 10.79
N CYS A 179 15.68 37.87 11.50
CA CYS A 179 17.01 38.17 12.07
C CYS A 179 18.11 37.18 11.67
N GLY A 180 17.78 36.10 10.95
CA GLY A 180 18.74 35.05 10.58
C GLY A 180 19.18 34.14 11.74
N GLY A 181 18.62 34.30 12.94
CA GLY A 181 18.88 33.41 14.09
C GLY A 181 18.26 32.02 13.93
N THR A 182 18.75 31.03 14.68
CA THR A 182 18.21 29.66 14.65
C THR A 182 16.76 29.63 15.15
N LEU A 183 15.91 28.91 14.41
CA LEU A 183 14.52 28.66 14.82
C LEU A 183 14.46 27.49 15.81
N SER A 184 13.46 27.50 16.67
CA SER A 184 13.05 26.37 17.49
C SER A 184 11.54 26.20 17.40
N VAL A 185 11.06 25.01 17.67
CA VAL A 185 9.63 24.71 17.83
C VAL A 185 9.31 24.74 19.33
N ASP A 186 8.25 25.44 19.70
CA ASP A 186 7.57 25.21 20.98
C ASP A 186 6.46 24.21 20.71
N GLU A 187 6.70 22.97 21.14
CA GLU A 187 5.81 21.86 20.86
C GLU A 187 4.50 21.94 21.66
N ALA A 188 4.49 22.63 22.80
CA ALA A 188 3.28 22.82 23.62
C ALA A 188 2.35 23.90 23.03
N ALA A 189 2.92 24.99 22.53
CA ALA A 189 2.17 26.06 21.88
C ALA A 189 1.89 25.78 20.40
N GLY A 190 2.57 24.82 19.78
CA GLY A 190 2.43 24.52 18.35
C GLY A 190 2.90 25.69 17.47
N VAL A 191 3.97 26.37 17.86
CA VAL A 191 4.51 27.53 17.14
C VAL A 191 6.01 27.38 16.88
N VAL A 192 6.47 27.93 15.76
CA VAL A 192 7.90 28.10 15.50
C VAL A 192 8.31 29.46 16.05
N LEU A 193 9.30 29.49 16.95
CA LEU A 193 9.81 30.69 17.58
C LEU A 193 11.31 30.88 17.36
N CYS A 194 11.71 32.15 17.25
CA CYS A 194 13.11 32.54 17.28
C CYS A 194 13.49 33.01 18.68
N LYS A 195 14.37 32.26 19.35
CA LYS A 195 14.88 32.62 20.70
C LYS A 195 15.70 33.92 20.71
N PHE A 196 16.15 34.40 19.55
CA PHE A 196 16.98 35.59 19.43
C PHE A 196 16.16 36.89 19.33
N CYS A 197 15.22 36.99 18.39
CA CYS A 197 14.42 38.20 18.17
C CYS A 197 12.96 38.10 18.65
N GLY A 198 12.52 36.94 19.13
CA GLY A 198 11.14 36.73 19.57
C GLY A 198 10.12 36.56 18.44
N HIS A 199 10.56 36.43 17.18
CA HIS A 199 9.66 36.12 16.07
C HIS A 199 8.91 34.81 16.33
N GLN A 200 7.59 34.81 16.09
CA GLN A 200 6.74 33.64 16.20
C GLN A 200 5.93 33.46 14.92
N ALA A 201 5.81 32.23 14.45
CA ALA A 201 4.95 31.84 13.36
C ALA A 201 4.11 30.65 13.82
N ALA A 202 2.78 30.75 13.67
CA ALA A 202 1.90 29.63 13.92
C ALA A 202 2.18 28.52 12.90
N LEU A 203 2.19 27.27 13.37
CA LEU A 203 2.17 26.12 12.47
C LEU A 203 0.82 26.14 11.76
N GLN A 204 0.81 26.19 10.43
CA GLN A 204 -0.46 26.14 9.71
C GLN A 204 -1.05 24.75 9.90
N SER A 205 -2.11 24.65 10.71
CA SER A 205 -2.95 23.45 10.79
C SER A 205 -3.79 23.35 9.52
N VAL A 206 -3.14 23.09 8.38
CA VAL A 206 -3.88 22.80 7.16
C VAL A 206 -4.45 21.41 7.35
N SER A 207 -5.78 21.27 7.29
CA SER A 207 -6.53 20.02 7.43
C SER A 207 -6.30 19.03 6.27
N THR A 208 -5.07 18.94 5.75
CA THR A 208 -4.71 18.24 4.50
C THR A 208 -4.06 16.88 4.70
N LEU A 209 -4.12 16.30 5.91
CA LEU A 209 -3.69 14.91 6.08
C LEU A 209 -4.58 13.90 5.34
N GLN A 210 -5.86 14.22 5.12
CA GLN A 210 -6.80 13.32 4.43
C GLN A 210 -6.44 13.03 2.95
N ASN A 211 -5.55 13.81 2.33
CA ASN A 211 -5.16 13.64 0.92
C ASN A 211 -3.72 13.14 0.72
N ARG A 212 -2.99 12.77 1.79
CA ARG A 212 -1.57 12.36 1.68
C ARG A 212 -1.34 10.85 1.72
N ALA A 213 -2.31 10.04 2.14
CA ALA A 213 -2.16 8.59 2.12
C ALA A 213 -2.25 8.04 0.68
N ASP A 214 -1.21 7.35 0.22
CA ASP A 214 -1.18 6.74 -1.12
C ASP A 214 -1.75 5.31 -1.10
N ASN A 215 -2.31 4.87 -2.23
CA ASN A 215 -2.80 3.52 -2.42
C ASN A 215 -1.62 2.55 -2.62
N LEU A 216 -1.49 1.55 -1.74
CA LEU A 216 -0.37 0.61 -1.76
C LEU A 216 -0.27 -0.16 -3.08
N SER A 217 -1.40 -0.61 -3.64
CA SER A 217 -1.41 -1.37 -4.89
C SER A 217 -0.93 -0.53 -6.07
N MET A 218 -1.31 0.76 -6.11
CA MET A 218 -0.81 1.71 -7.11
C MET A 218 0.70 1.94 -6.93
N ALA A 219 1.15 2.25 -5.72
CA ALA A 219 2.56 2.49 -5.44
C ALA A 219 3.46 1.28 -5.77
N LEU A 220 2.98 0.04 -5.52
CA LEU A 220 3.68 -1.19 -5.91
C LEU A 220 3.80 -1.35 -7.44
N LEU A 221 2.77 -0.93 -8.21
CA LEU A 221 2.82 -0.95 -9.67
C LEU A 221 3.84 0.08 -10.20
N GLU A 222 3.87 1.29 -9.63
CA GLU A 222 4.88 2.30 -9.98
C GLU A 222 6.29 1.84 -9.63
N ARG A 223 6.46 1.23 -8.46
CA ARG A 223 7.73 0.66 -8.02
C ARG A 223 8.23 -0.40 -9.00
N ARG A 224 7.34 -1.25 -9.53
CA ARG A 224 7.67 -2.26 -10.54
C ARG A 224 8.01 -1.64 -11.90
N ALA A 225 7.42 -0.51 -12.24
CA ALA A 225 7.71 0.22 -13.48
C ALA A 225 9.08 0.94 -13.47
N LYS A 226 9.71 1.11 -12.30
CA LYS A 226 11.03 1.74 -12.18
C LYS A 226 12.15 0.68 -12.25
N PRO A 227 13.02 0.69 -13.27
CA PRO A 227 14.00 -0.37 -13.48
C PRO A 227 15.20 -0.33 -12.51
N VAL A 228 15.48 0.83 -11.91
CA VAL A 228 16.68 1.07 -11.11
C VAL A 228 16.30 1.39 -9.67
N ARG A 229 16.97 0.75 -8.71
CA ARG A 229 16.93 1.09 -7.29
C ARG A 229 18.29 1.56 -6.82
N TRP A 230 18.41 2.86 -6.55
CA TRP A 230 19.64 3.43 -6.03
C TRP A 230 19.87 3.04 -4.57
N LYS A 231 21.08 2.61 -4.25
CA LYS A 231 21.56 2.42 -2.88
C LYS A 231 22.64 3.46 -2.62
N ILE A 232 22.29 4.48 -1.85
CA ILE A 232 23.17 5.59 -1.50
C ILE A 232 23.87 5.24 -0.18
N GLY A 233 25.20 5.26 -0.16
CA GLY A 233 25.96 5.09 1.08
C GLY A 233 26.04 6.38 1.91
N SER A 234 26.26 7.51 1.24
CA SER A 234 26.41 8.81 1.90
C SER A 234 25.96 9.96 1.00
N ARG A 235 25.69 11.11 1.62
CA ARG A 235 25.26 12.34 0.95
C ARG A 235 26.19 13.49 1.29
N MET A 236 26.40 14.39 0.34
CA MET A 236 27.12 15.65 0.57
C MET A 236 26.12 16.74 0.94
N LEU A 237 26.30 17.35 2.11
CA LEU A 237 25.50 18.47 2.60
C LEU A 237 26.36 19.73 2.64
N ARG A 238 25.87 20.80 2.02
CA ARG A 238 26.49 22.14 2.02
C ARG A 238 25.67 23.10 2.86
N CYS A 239 26.27 23.60 3.94
CA CYS A 239 25.64 24.56 4.84
C CYS A 239 25.53 25.93 4.17
N ARG A 240 24.29 26.44 4.03
CA ARG A 240 24.04 27.78 3.47
C ARG A 240 24.39 28.92 4.42
N GLN A 241 24.55 28.64 5.72
CA GLN A 241 24.86 29.64 6.73
C GLN A 241 26.38 29.89 6.89
N CYS A 242 27.19 28.83 6.98
CA CYS A 242 28.65 28.96 7.20
C CYS A 242 29.51 28.46 6.05
N GLY A 243 28.92 27.92 4.98
CA GLY A 243 29.66 27.42 3.81
C GLY A 243 30.31 26.05 3.99
N ALA A 244 30.24 25.43 5.17
CA ALA A 244 30.82 24.12 5.42
C ALA A 244 30.17 23.04 4.52
N ALA A 245 31.01 22.26 3.83
CA ALA A 245 30.59 21.07 3.11
C ALA A 245 31.01 19.83 3.90
N ARG A 246 30.08 18.88 4.09
CA ARG A 246 30.33 17.66 4.86
C ARG A 246 29.59 16.47 4.27
N THR A 247 30.17 15.30 4.45
CA THR A 247 29.49 14.04 4.15
C THR A 247 28.63 13.64 5.35
N ILE A 248 27.35 13.36 5.09
CA ILE A 248 26.39 12.85 6.08
C ILE A 248 25.94 11.43 5.70
N PRO A 249 25.55 10.59 6.68
CA PRO A 249 24.95 9.29 6.38
C PRO A 249 23.70 9.41 5.52
N ALA A 250 23.46 8.45 4.62
CA ALA A 250 22.29 8.43 3.74
C ALA A 250 20.94 8.28 4.47
N ARG A 251 20.92 8.07 5.79
CA ARG A 251 19.69 8.04 6.58
C ARG A 251 19.38 9.36 7.28
N LYS A 252 20.18 10.42 7.14
CA LYS A 252 19.90 11.70 7.83
C LYS A 252 19.03 12.60 6.95
N LEU A 253 17.84 12.94 7.46
CA LEU A 253 16.92 13.91 6.86
C LEU A 253 17.24 15.31 7.40
N ALA A 254 17.33 15.44 8.72
CA ALA A 254 17.68 16.69 9.37
C ALA A 254 18.82 16.52 10.37
N GLN A 255 19.77 17.46 10.36
CA GLN A 255 20.92 17.43 11.27
C GLN A 255 21.47 18.83 11.54
N MET A 256 21.85 19.07 12.79
CA MET A 256 22.56 20.28 13.20
C MET A 256 23.95 20.36 12.55
N CYS A 257 24.36 21.57 12.15
CA CYS A 257 25.71 21.84 11.69
C CYS A 257 26.68 21.97 12.88
N PRO A 258 27.78 21.20 12.95
CA PRO A 258 28.73 21.27 14.06
C PRO A 258 29.53 22.58 14.07
N PHE A 259 29.53 23.33 12.96
CA PHE A 259 30.29 24.58 12.85
C PHE A 259 29.49 25.79 13.31
N CYS A 260 28.23 25.92 12.90
CA CYS A 260 27.40 27.09 13.18
C CYS A 260 26.12 26.81 13.97
N GLY A 261 25.86 25.55 14.34
CA GLY A 261 24.71 25.17 15.15
C GLY A 261 23.35 25.27 14.46
N SER A 262 23.28 25.67 13.17
CA SER A 262 21.99 25.74 12.47
C SER A 262 21.51 24.35 12.04
N MET A 263 20.20 24.15 12.16
CA MET A 263 19.55 22.92 11.72
C MET A 263 19.37 22.92 10.20
N HIS A 264 19.76 21.81 9.56
CA HIS A 264 19.65 21.64 8.11
C HIS A 264 18.72 20.48 7.80
N VAL A 265 17.78 20.72 6.90
CA VAL A 265 16.85 19.71 6.39
C VAL A 265 17.19 19.43 4.94
N VAL A 266 17.40 18.16 4.59
CA VAL A 266 17.59 17.71 3.22
C VAL A 266 16.22 17.65 2.54
N LEU A 267 16.04 18.42 1.48
CA LEU A 267 14.80 18.45 0.71
C LEU A 267 14.82 17.38 -0.38
N GLN A 268 15.93 17.31 -1.12
CA GLN A 268 16.10 16.41 -2.26
C GLN A 268 17.58 16.02 -2.41
N ASP A 269 17.82 14.92 -3.11
CA ASP A 269 19.15 14.55 -3.59
C ASP A 269 19.18 14.46 -5.12
N ALA A 270 20.38 14.49 -5.70
CA ALA A 270 20.56 14.51 -7.15
C ALA A 270 20.04 13.26 -7.89
N LEU A 271 19.65 12.21 -7.16
CA LEU A 271 19.10 10.96 -7.70
C LEU A 271 17.61 10.79 -7.38
N GLU A 272 16.98 11.81 -6.79
CA GLU A 272 15.56 11.85 -6.40
C GLU A 272 15.14 10.62 -5.59
N THR A 273 16.00 10.17 -4.66
CA THR A 273 15.76 8.96 -3.86
C THR A 273 15.03 9.21 -2.56
N ILE A 274 14.87 10.48 -2.18
CA ILE A 274 14.24 10.89 -0.92
C ILE A 274 12.76 11.14 -1.20
N THR A 275 11.90 10.40 -0.51
CA THR A 275 10.48 10.73 -0.39
C THR A 275 10.29 11.64 0.81
N GLU A 276 9.59 12.76 0.60
CA GLU A 276 9.20 13.66 1.67
C GLU A 276 8.23 12.97 2.64
N PRO A 277 8.36 13.14 3.96
CA PRO A 277 7.36 12.66 4.90
C PRO A 277 5.99 13.29 4.64
N ASP A 278 4.93 12.52 4.84
CA ASP A 278 3.56 13.01 4.73
C ASP A 278 3.15 13.80 5.98
N GLY A 279 3.64 13.39 7.15
CA GLY A 279 3.30 13.99 8.43
C GLY A 279 4.35 13.81 9.52
N LEU A 280 4.16 14.55 10.62
CA LEU A 280 5.03 14.54 11.79
C LEU A 280 4.19 14.72 13.06
N VAL A 281 4.48 13.94 14.10
CA VAL A 281 3.86 14.08 15.44
C VAL A 281 4.82 14.85 16.35
N LEU A 282 4.37 15.88 17.06
CA LEU A 282 5.25 16.69 17.92
C LEU A 282 5.65 15.97 19.21
N PHE A 283 6.80 16.36 19.78
CA PHE A 283 7.17 15.96 21.15
C PHE A 283 6.21 16.60 22.15
N THR A 284 5.68 15.83 23.09
CA THR A 284 4.87 16.37 24.21
C THR A 284 5.65 16.38 25.52
N ILE A 285 6.65 15.50 25.64
CA ILE A 285 7.53 15.42 26.81
C ILE A 285 8.87 16.09 26.54
N SER A 286 9.37 16.84 27.53
CA SER A 286 10.69 17.48 27.45
C SER A 286 11.83 16.48 27.71
N GLU A 287 13.05 16.88 27.35
CA GLU A 287 14.27 16.10 27.62
C GLU A 287 14.42 15.78 29.13
N ASP A 288 14.16 16.77 29.99
CA ASP A 288 14.21 16.61 31.45
C ASP A 288 13.18 15.60 31.97
N GLN A 289 11.96 15.63 31.42
CA GLN A 289 10.91 14.67 31.76
C GLN A 289 11.29 13.26 31.28
N ALA A 290 11.77 13.12 30.05
CA ALA A 290 12.23 11.84 29.51
C ALA A 290 13.36 11.24 30.38
N MET A 291 14.31 12.06 30.81
CA MET A 291 15.38 11.64 31.72
C MET A 291 14.86 11.27 33.12
N SER A 292 13.82 11.92 33.61
CA SER A 292 13.17 11.55 34.87
C SER A 292 12.53 10.16 34.79
N GLU A 293 11.76 9.89 33.74
CA GLU A 293 11.12 8.59 33.50
C GLU A 293 12.14 7.46 33.41
N VAL A 294 13.28 7.73 32.77
CA VAL A 294 14.38 6.75 32.66
C VAL A 294 15.00 6.46 34.02
N ARG A 295 15.25 7.50 34.84
CA ARG A 295 15.75 7.31 36.21
C ARG A 295 14.77 6.50 37.06
N GLU A 296 13.47 6.79 36.97
CA GLU A 296 12.44 6.04 37.68
C GLU A 296 12.44 4.56 37.24
N LYS A 297 12.46 4.29 35.93
CA LYS A 297 12.54 2.94 35.37
C LYS A 297 13.75 2.17 35.87
N LEU A 298 14.91 2.81 35.95
CA LEU A 298 16.16 2.21 36.45
C LEU A 298 16.14 1.93 37.96
N THR A 299 15.33 2.67 38.74
CA THR A 299 15.13 2.41 40.18
C THR A 299 14.06 1.35 40.48
N GLY A 300 13.32 0.91 39.45
CA GLY A 300 12.24 -0.06 39.56
C GLY A 300 12.69 -1.43 40.11
N PHE A 301 11.73 -2.15 40.70
CA PHE A 301 11.96 -3.43 41.39
C PHE A 301 12.69 -4.48 40.52
N ASN A 302 12.39 -4.55 39.22
CA ASN A 302 13.03 -5.51 38.30
C ASN A 302 14.53 -5.23 38.09
N GLU A 303 14.96 -3.97 38.03
CA GLU A 303 16.38 -3.59 37.92
C GLU A 303 17.12 -3.74 39.26
N ARG A 304 16.43 -3.56 40.38
CA ARG A 304 17.00 -3.86 41.71
C ARG A 304 17.31 -5.33 41.87
N ILE A 305 16.51 -6.22 41.27
CA ILE A 305 16.71 -7.66 41.29
C ILE A 305 17.89 -8.07 40.39
N THR A 306 17.99 -7.56 39.16
CA THR A 306 19.14 -7.87 38.28
C THR A 306 20.47 -7.39 38.88
N ASN A 307 20.49 -6.23 39.53
CA ASN A 307 21.67 -5.75 40.27
C ASN A 307 22.03 -6.62 41.50
N LEU A 308 21.05 -7.32 42.10
CA LEU A 308 21.26 -8.21 43.24
C LEU A 308 21.89 -9.56 42.85
N PHE A 309 21.73 -9.98 41.59
CA PHE A 309 22.21 -11.28 41.08
C PHE A 309 23.52 -11.20 40.28
N GLY A 310 24.30 -10.10 40.40
CA GLY A 310 25.75 -10.14 40.14
C GLY A 310 26.32 -9.29 39.00
N GLY A 311 25.84 -8.06 38.78
CA GLY A 311 26.53 -7.08 37.92
C GLY A 311 26.47 -5.67 38.50
N ASP A 312 27.58 -4.91 38.46
CA ASP A 312 27.61 -3.47 38.81
C ASP A 312 27.09 -2.64 37.62
N ASN A 313 25.89 -2.97 37.13
CA ASN A 313 25.22 -2.33 35.99
C ASN A 313 24.62 -0.96 36.36
N ARG A 314 25.23 -0.28 37.33
CA ARG A 314 24.82 1.06 37.75
C ARG A 314 25.18 2.05 36.66
N VAL A 315 24.18 2.82 36.21
CA VAL A 315 24.38 3.88 35.23
C VAL A 315 25.26 4.99 35.83
N ALA A 316 26.39 5.27 35.19
CA ALA A 316 27.32 6.32 35.55
C ALA A 316 26.97 7.66 34.88
N ASN A 317 26.60 7.60 33.59
CA ASN A 317 26.15 8.75 32.81
C ASN A 317 25.12 8.31 31.76
N ALA A 318 24.35 9.24 31.24
CA ALA A 318 23.41 9.02 30.15
C ALA A 318 23.55 10.15 29.12
N SER A 319 23.59 9.76 27.84
CA SER A 319 23.41 10.69 26.72
C SER A 319 21.99 10.55 26.21
N ILE A 320 21.29 11.66 26.02
CA ILE A 320 19.93 11.69 25.48
C ILE A 320 19.90 12.60 24.24
N GLU A 321 19.16 12.18 23.21
CA GLU A 321 18.92 12.97 22.00
C GLU A 321 17.47 12.75 21.55
N GLY A 322 16.73 13.84 21.31
CA GLY A 322 15.41 13.78 20.70
C GLY A 322 15.56 13.58 19.20
N VAL A 323 14.96 12.54 18.64
CA VAL A 323 15.07 12.20 17.22
C VAL A 323 13.70 11.88 16.65
N TYR A 324 13.43 12.41 15.46
CA TYR A 324 12.31 11.99 14.63
C TYR A 324 12.67 10.74 13.84
N LEU A 325 12.05 9.62 14.19
CA LEU A 325 12.24 8.35 13.51
C LEU A 325 11.13 8.12 12.48
N PRO A 326 11.46 7.60 11.28
CA PRO A 326 10.49 7.37 10.21
C PRO A 326 9.69 6.08 10.45
N PHE A 327 8.37 6.17 10.31
CA PHE A 327 7.45 5.04 10.34
C PHE A 327 6.56 5.07 9.11
N TRP A 328 6.28 3.89 8.56
CA TRP A 328 5.19 3.73 7.63
C TRP A 328 3.91 3.47 8.42
N ILE A 329 2.92 4.34 8.26
CA ILE A 329 1.60 4.16 8.87
C ILE A 329 0.69 3.56 7.82
N PHE A 330 0.15 2.37 8.08
CA PHE A 330 -0.78 1.70 7.18
C PHE A 330 -2.21 1.73 7.71
N ASP A 331 -3.14 1.93 6.79
CA ASP A 331 -4.56 1.64 7.00
C ASP A 331 -4.99 0.56 6.02
N ALA A 332 -5.86 -0.35 6.47
CA ALA A 332 -6.26 -1.51 5.70
C ALA A 332 -7.76 -1.80 5.88
N LEU A 333 -8.45 -1.96 4.75
CA LEU A 333 -9.77 -2.58 4.70
C LEU A 333 -9.60 -4.09 4.53
N LEU A 334 -10.25 -4.87 5.39
CA LEU A 334 -10.01 -6.29 5.54
C LEU A 334 -11.28 -7.09 5.28
N LYS A 335 -11.10 -8.28 4.71
CA LYS A 335 -12.06 -9.37 4.78
C LYS A 335 -11.51 -10.43 5.72
N VAL A 336 -12.19 -10.66 6.83
CA VAL A 336 -11.80 -11.67 7.82
C VAL A 336 -12.66 -12.90 7.62
N ASN A 337 -12.01 -14.04 7.42
CA ASN A 337 -12.65 -15.35 7.39
C ASN A 337 -12.41 -16.03 8.74
N VAL A 338 -13.48 -16.39 9.44
CA VAL A 338 -13.43 -17.08 10.73
C VAL A 338 -14.00 -18.48 10.57
N THR A 339 -13.30 -19.45 11.13
CA THR A 339 -13.75 -20.83 11.28
C THR A 339 -13.71 -21.20 12.75
N LEU A 340 -14.86 -21.57 13.29
CA LEU A 340 -15.02 -22.07 14.66
C LEU A 340 -15.12 -23.59 14.58
N TRP A 341 -14.32 -24.30 15.38
CA TRP A 341 -14.38 -25.75 15.52
C TRP A 341 -14.91 -26.10 16.91
N ASP A 342 -16.00 -26.85 16.97
CA ASP A 342 -16.51 -27.38 18.23
C ASP A 342 -15.73 -28.65 18.59
N GLU A 343 -14.82 -28.54 19.54
CA GLU A 343 -14.01 -29.67 20.03
C GLU A 343 -14.84 -30.68 20.85
N SER A 344 -16.05 -30.31 21.28
CA SER A 344 -16.98 -31.24 21.93
C SER A 344 -17.75 -32.11 20.93
N ALA A 345 -17.72 -31.77 19.65
CA ALA A 345 -18.31 -32.57 18.59
C ALA A 345 -17.51 -33.87 18.39
N LYS A 346 -18.04 -34.98 18.91
CA LYS A 346 -17.45 -36.31 18.70
C LYS A 346 -17.54 -36.68 17.22
N TRP A 347 -16.41 -36.61 16.52
CA TRP A 347 -16.24 -37.13 15.17
C TRP A 347 -16.48 -38.65 15.18
N GLY A 348 -17.59 -39.10 14.61
CA GLY A 348 -17.89 -40.54 14.45
C GLY A 348 -19.31 -41.00 14.79
N ASP A 349 -20.22 -40.15 15.28
CA ASP A 349 -21.62 -40.55 15.46
C ASP A 349 -22.40 -40.42 14.14
N GLN A 350 -22.94 -41.54 13.64
CA GLN A 350 -23.71 -41.60 12.40
C GLN A 350 -24.97 -40.71 12.46
N ARG A 351 -25.46 -40.39 13.68
CA ARG A 351 -26.60 -39.49 13.89
C ARG A 351 -26.26 -38.00 13.73
N SER A 352 -25.04 -37.55 14.02
CA SER A 352 -24.68 -36.13 13.89
C SER A 352 -24.45 -35.73 12.43
N LEU A 353 -23.94 -36.64 11.61
CA LEU A 353 -23.81 -36.49 10.15
C LEU A 353 -25.19 -36.45 9.45
N GLN A 354 -26.14 -37.29 9.88
CA GLN A 354 -27.51 -37.28 9.34
C GLN A 354 -28.32 -36.03 9.73
N ALA A 355 -27.94 -35.32 10.79
CA ALA A 355 -28.60 -34.10 11.26
C ALA A 355 -28.01 -32.80 10.66
N GLY A 356 -27.04 -32.89 9.74
CA GLY A 356 -26.42 -31.72 9.11
C GLY A 356 -25.58 -30.85 10.05
N LYS A 357 -25.23 -31.35 11.25
CA LYS A 357 -24.38 -30.63 12.20
C LYS A 357 -22.92 -30.80 11.78
N THR A 358 -22.43 -29.91 10.93
CA THR A 358 -20.99 -29.75 10.73
C THR A 358 -20.40 -29.33 12.08
N GLY A 359 -19.41 -30.06 12.61
CA GLY A 359 -18.69 -29.70 13.85
C GLY A 359 -17.84 -28.42 13.72
N TYR A 360 -18.12 -27.61 12.69
CA TYR A 360 -17.49 -26.33 12.43
C TYR A 360 -18.52 -25.36 11.85
N GLN A 361 -18.31 -24.08 12.14
CA GLN A 361 -19.04 -22.95 11.55
C GLN A 361 -18.04 -22.05 10.85
N GLN A 362 -18.35 -21.64 9.62
CA GLN A 362 -17.52 -20.71 8.86
C GLN A 362 -18.35 -19.51 8.43
N PHE A 363 -17.81 -18.32 8.66
CA PHE A 363 -18.39 -17.07 8.21
C PHE A 363 -17.30 -16.08 7.85
N ASN A 364 -17.68 -15.00 7.17
CA ASN A 364 -16.79 -13.90 6.86
C ASN A 364 -17.45 -12.56 7.19
N TYR A 365 -16.62 -11.58 7.54
CA TYR A 365 -17.06 -10.20 7.78
C TYR A 365 -15.99 -9.21 7.30
N GLN A 366 -16.38 -7.95 7.17
CA GLN A 366 -15.46 -6.86 6.84
C GLN A 366 -15.01 -6.15 8.11
N ASP A 367 -13.74 -5.76 8.14
CA ASP A 367 -13.12 -5.05 9.26
C ASP A 367 -12.14 -4.00 8.74
N GLY A 368 -11.74 -3.06 9.60
CA GLY A 368 -10.78 -2.01 9.29
C GLY A 368 -9.67 -1.96 10.33
N ALA A 369 -8.42 -1.98 9.89
CA ALA A 369 -7.27 -1.73 10.75
C ALA A 369 -6.64 -0.40 10.35
N THR A 370 -6.58 0.55 11.28
CA THR A 370 -5.99 1.88 11.04
C THR A 370 -4.79 2.12 11.95
N GLY A 371 -3.93 3.05 11.56
CA GLY A 371 -2.80 3.50 12.37
C GLY A 371 -1.73 2.43 12.63
N LEU A 372 -1.57 1.46 11.71
CA LEU A 372 -0.57 0.40 11.85
C LEU A 372 0.82 0.98 11.62
N ALA A 373 1.51 1.34 12.70
CA ALA A 373 2.85 1.90 12.64
C ALA A 373 3.91 0.79 12.46
N VAL A 374 4.64 0.83 11.34
CA VAL A 374 5.75 -0.07 11.04
C VAL A 374 7.05 0.75 11.00
N PRO A 375 8.06 0.44 11.84
CA PRO A 375 9.35 1.12 11.81
C PRO A 375 9.99 1.07 10.41
N ALA A 376 10.40 2.23 9.90
CA ALA A 376 11.02 2.34 8.58
C ALA A 376 12.56 2.45 8.65
N PHE A 377 13.16 2.15 9.80
CA PHE A 377 14.61 2.22 10.06
C PHE A 377 15.15 0.89 10.57
N LYS A 378 16.48 0.72 10.59
CA LYS A 378 17.13 -0.50 11.13
C LYS A 378 17.88 -0.26 12.45
N SER A 379 18.14 0.99 12.79
CA SER A 379 18.77 1.40 14.04
C SER A 379 18.07 2.67 14.55
N PRO A 380 17.64 2.74 15.82
CA PRO A 380 17.76 1.72 16.88
C PRO A 380 17.01 0.42 16.56
N ASP A 381 17.19 -0.64 17.37
CA ASP A 381 16.53 -1.94 17.12
C ASP A 381 15.00 -1.73 16.98
N PRO A 382 14.40 -2.07 15.82
CA PRO A 382 12.97 -1.86 15.57
C PRO A 382 12.07 -2.50 16.63
N LYS A 383 12.50 -3.59 17.28
CA LYS A 383 11.73 -4.23 18.35
C LYS A 383 11.55 -3.32 19.56
N LEU A 384 12.60 -2.58 19.94
CA LEU A 384 12.52 -1.63 21.05
C LEU A 384 11.55 -0.49 20.72
N ALA A 385 11.52 -0.06 19.46
CA ALA A 385 10.60 0.98 19.02
C ALA A 385 9.14 0.51 19.02
N LEU A 386 8.88 -0.74 18.62
CA LEU A 386 7.54 -1.35 18.71
C LEU A 386 7.07 -1.51 20.17
N GLU A 387 7.98 -1.81 21.10
CA GLU A 387 7.68 -1.93 22.53
C GLU A 387 7.30 -0.59 23.20
N LEU A 388 7.55 0.55 22.54
CA LEU A 388 7.09 1.87 23.02
C LEU A 388 5.56 1.98 23.01
N GLY A 389 4.87 1.22 22.17
CA GLY A 389 3.43 1.27 22.00
C GLY A 389 2.96 2.21 20.89
N GLU A 390 1.68 2.55 20.92
CA GLU A 390 1.03 3.34 19.87
C GLU A 390 1.19 4.84 20.10
N PHE A 391 1.54 5.55 19.02
CA PHE A 391 1.62 7.02 19.00
C PHE A 391 0.25 7.63 18.75
N ALA A 392 0.00 8.82 19.28
CA ALA A 392 -1.25 9.55 19.03
C ALA A 392 -1.22 10.19 17.63
N LEU A 393 -1.55 9.39 16.60
CA LEU A 393 -1.54 9.81 15.20
C LEU A 393 -2.60 10.86 14.87
N VAL A 394 -3.60 11.05 15.74
CA VAL A 394 -4.60 12.11 15.61
C VAL A 394 -3.99 13.51 15.74
N ASP A 395 -2.86 13.62 16.46
CA ASP A 395 -2.12 14.87 16.67
C ASP A 395 -1.06 15.10 15.58
N MET A 396 -1.05 14.28 14.52
CA MET A 396 -0.11 14.42 13.43
C MET A 396 -0.36 15.73 12.68
N LEU A 397 0.71 16.44 12.37
CA LEU A 397 0.69 17.64 11.54
C LEU A 397 1.19 17.29 10.13
N PRO A 398 0.68 17.96 9.08
CA PRO A 398 1.32 17.90 7.76
C PRO A 398 2.80 18.27 7.89
N TYR A 399 3.66 17.48 7.27
CA TYR A 399 5.09 17.76 7.29
C TYR A 399 5.41 19.13 6.68
N GLU A 400 6.24 19.89 7.40
CA GLU A 400 6.93 21.09 6.94
C GLU A 400 8.37 21.05 7.47
N PRO A 401 9.40 21.41 6.67
CA PRO A 401 10.79 21.40 7.11
C PRO A 401 11.07 22.20 8.40
N LYS A 402 10.29 23.27 8.64
CA LYS A 402 10.40 24.12 9.84
C LYS A 402 10.07 23.40 11.15
N LEU A 403 9.28 22.32 11.08
CA LEU A 403 8.97 21.47 12.25
C LEU A 403 10.20 20.73 12.77
N LEU A 404 11.22 20.55 11.93
CA LEU A 404 12.47 19.89 12.30
C LEU A 404 13.50 20.84 12.90
N ALA A 405 13.15 22.10 13.19
CA ALA A 405 14.10 23.08 13.67
C ALA A 405 14.73 22.71 15.04
N SER A 406 13.98 22.02 15.91
CA SER A 406 14.44 21.64 17.25
C SER A 406 15.19 20.29 17.28
N HIS A 407 14.75 19.30 16.48
CA HIS A 407 15.21 17.92 16.61
C HIS A 407 15.66 17.35 15.26
N PRO A 408 16.76 16.58 15.20
CA PRO A 408 17.16 15.85 14.01
C PRO A 408 16.11 14.82 13.59
N ALA A 409 16.15 14.44 12.32
CA ALA A 409 15.25 13.45 11.73
C ALA A 409 15.99 12.47 10.83
N GLU A 410 15.48 11.25 10.75
CA GLU A 410 16.00 10.21 9.86
C GLU A 410 15.11 9.99 8.63
N ILE A 411 15.73 9.56 7.53
CA ILE A 411 15.10 9.06 6.31
C ILE A 411 14.90 7.56 6.49
N TYR A 412 13.82 7.01 5.95
CA TYR A 412 13.58 5.59 5.97
C TYR A 412 14.71 4.79 5.29
N GLU A 413 15.05 3.66 5.89
CA GLU A 413 15.96 2.64 5.34
C GLU A 413 15.19 1.42 4.79
N VAL A 414 13.96 1.22 5.28
CA VAL A 414 13.04 0.17 4.84
C VAL A 414 11.97 0.82 3.97
N ASP A 415 11.92 0.44 2.70
CA ASP A 415 10.91 0.92 1.75
C ASP A 415 9.50 0.38 2.11
N PHE A 416 8.47 1.10 1.68
CA PHE A 416 7.07 0.75 1.92
C PHE A 416 6.70 -0.65 1.39
N ASP A 417 7.36 -1.14 0.34
CA ASP A 417 7.13 -2.45 -0.25
C ASP A 417 7.44 -3.58 0.76
N ALA A 418 8.61 -3.51 1.40
CA ALA A 418 9.02 -4.42 2.47
C ALA A 418 8.21 -4.20 3.75
N ALA A 419 7.98 -2.95 4.15
CA ALA A 419 7.20 -2.63 5.35
C ALA A 419 5.74 -3.12 5.25
N SER A 420 5.18 -3.14 4.04
CA SER A 420 3.82 -3.64 3.81
C SER A 420 3.66 -5.13 4.08
N LEU A 421 4.74 -5.92 4.04
CA LEU A 421 4.69 -7.35 4.41
C LEU A 421 4.50 -7.50 5.92
N GLU A 422 5.20 -6.67 6.69
CA GLU A 422 5.06 -6.61 8.15
C GLU A 422 3.66 -6.12 8.55
N ALA A 423 3.16 -5.08 7.89
CA ALA A 423 1.80 -4.57 8.12
C ALA A 423 0.73 -5.64 7.91
N ARG A 424 0.85 -6.47 6.85
CA ARG A 424 -0.07 -7.60 6.61
C ARG A 424 0.01 -8.67 7.70
N SER A 425 1.21 -8.93 8.23
CA SER A 425 1.41 -9.84 9.36
C SER A 425 0.72 -9.32 10.62
N LEU A 426 0.92 -8.04 10.95
CA LEU A 426 0.29 -7.37 12.10
C LEU A 426 -1.23 -7.40 12.03
N VAL A 427 -1.79 -7.08 10.86
CA VAL A 427 -3.24 -7.18 10.60
C VAL A 427 -3.77 -8.59 10.86
N THR A 428 -3.08 -9.60 10.33
CA THR A 428 -3.49 -10.99 10.49
C THR A 428 -3.43 -11.42 11.96
N HIS A 429 -2.42 -10.95 12.70
CA HIS A 429 -2.31 -11.19 14.14
C HIS A 429 -3.46 -10.54 14.92
N ARG A 430 -3.72 -9.24 14.70
CA ARG A 430 -4.81 -8.50 15.34
C ARG A 430 -6.17 -9.14 15.09
N ALA A 431 -6.44 -9.56 13.85
CA ALA A 431 -7.69 -10.23 13.50
C ALA A 431 -7.85 -11.59 14.22
N ARG A 432 -6.75 -12.33 14.41
CA ARG A 432 -6.76 -13.59 15.17
C ARG A 432 -7.02 -13.34 16.66
N GLU A 433 -6.34 -12.38 17.25
CA GLU A 433 -6.55 -12.03 18.66
C GLU A 433 -7.98 -11.54 18.92
N ALA A 434 -8.52 -10.70 18.02
CA ALA A 434 -9.90 -10.22 18.12
C ALA A 434 -10.92 -11.37 18.00
N ALA A 435 -10.73 -12.27 17.02
CA ALA A 435 -11.61 -13.41 16.83
C ALA A 435 -11.52 -14.40 18.00
N GLU A 436 -10.33 -14.67 18.51
CA GLU A 436 -10.12 -15.53 19.70
C GLU A 436 -10.77 -14.90 20.94
N ALA A 437 -10.61 -13.59 21.16
CA ALA A 437 -11.23 -12.89 22.28
C ALA A 437 -12.76 -12.88 22.20
N GLN A 438 -13.32 -12.83 21.00
CA GLN A 438 -14.78 -12.75 20.79
C GLN A 438 -15.47 -14.12 20.79
N TYR A 439 -14.86 -15.14 20.19
CA TYR A 439 -15.49 -16.44 19.93
C TYR A 439 -14.79 -17.61 20.61
N GLY A 440 -13.59 -17.40 21.17
CA GLY A 440 -12.83 -18.43 21.86
C GLY A 440 -13.49 -18.80 23.18
N ASP A 441 -13.61 -20.11 23.42
CA ASP A 441 -14.02 -20.66 24.71
C ASP A 441 -13.31 -22.01 24.96
N ARG A 442 -13.63 -22.68 26.08
CA ARG A 442 -12.95 -23.92 26.48
C ARG A 442 -13.12 -25.08 25.48
N ASN A 443 -14.17 -25.06 24.67
CA ASN A 443 -14.51 -26.14 23.74
C ASN A 443 -14.51 -25.68 22.28
N THR A 444 -14.15 -24.43 22.01
CA THR A 444 -14.20 -23.83 20.69
C THR A 444 -12.82 -23.40 20.27
N ARG A 445 -12.29 -24.04 19.23
CA ARG A 445 -11.05 -23.61 18.59
C ARG A 445 -11.36 -22.62 17.48
N VAL A 446 -10.81 -21.42 17.59
CA VAL A 446 -10.97 -20.38 16.57
C VAL A 446 -9.80 -20.42 15.58
N SER A 447 -10.12 -20.26 14.31
CA SER A 447 -9.14 -19.97 13.26
C SER A 447 -9.62 -18.77 12.48
N ALA A 448 -8.84 -17.69 12.49
CA ALA A 448 -9.11 -16.50 11.71
C ALA A 448 -7.98 -16.20 10.72
N THR A 449 -8.36 -15.78 9.52
CA THR A 449 -7.45 -15.28 8.49
C THR A 449 -7.99 -13.98 7.93
N ALA A 450 -7.17 -12.93 7.93
CA ALA A 450 -7.51 -11.64 7.38
C ALA A 450 -6.87 -11.44 6.00
N PHE A 451 -7.66 -10.97 5.06
CA PHE A 451 -7.22 -10.62 3.70
C PHE A 451 -7.41 -9.12 3.49
N PRO A 452 -6.32 -8.35 3.28
CA PRO A 452 -6.44 -6.94 2.93
C PRO A 452 -7.07 -6.80 1.54
N LEU A 453 -8.24 -6.16 1.47
CA LEU A 453 -8.92 -5.78 0.22
C LEU A 453 -8.27 -4.53 -0.38
N GLN A 454 -7.93 -3.57 0.47
CA GLN A 454 -7.26 -2.33 0.10
C GLN A 454 -6.35 -1.91 1.26
N MET A 455 -5.19 -1.35 0.92
CA MET A 455 -4.31 -0.73 1.90
C MET A 455 -3.87 0.64 1.39
N THR A 456 -3.80 1.59 2.31
CA THR A 456 -3.16 2.90 2.12
C THR A 456 -1.98 3.03 3.06
N PHE A 457 -1.05 3.90 2.72
CA PHE A 457 0.12 4.15 3.55
C PHE A 457 0.58 5.60 3.47
N GLN A 458 1.25 6.04 4.53
CA GLN A 458 1.87 7.35 4.64
C GLN A 458 3.18 7.25 5.43
N LEU A 459 4.15 8.09 5.10
CA LEU A 459 5.41 8.22 5.83
C LEU A 459 5.24 9.25 6.94
N ALA A 460 5.35 8.82 8.20
CA ALA A 460 5.27 9.70 9.36
C ALA A 460 6.60 9.77 10.11
N LEU A 461 6.91 10.95 10.63
CA LEU A 461 8.01 11.15 11.57
C LEU A 461 7.47 11.14 13.00
N LEU A 462 7.90 10.16 13.80
CA LEU A 462 7.43 9.97 15.17
C LEU A 462 8.51 10.36 16.19
N PRO A 463 8.13 11.05 17.29
CA PRO A 463 9.06 11.62 18.26
C PRO A 463 9.57 10.54 19.23
N VAL A 464 10.88 10.29 19.24
CA VAL A 464 11.51 9.31 20.14
C VAL A 464 12.74 9.92 20.78
N TRP A 465 12.86 9.79 22.10
CA TRP A 465 14.12 10.08 22.78
C TRP A 465 15.00 8.83 22.73
N VAL A 466 16.17 8.97 22.12
CA VAL A 466 17.18 7.92 22.04
C VAL A 466 18.22 8.18 23.13
N ILE A 467 18.41 7.19 23.99
CA ILE A 467 19.28 7.30 25.16
C ILE A 467 20.36 6.22 25.10
N THR A 468 21.59 6.63 25.38
CA THR A 468 22.70 5.71 25.63
C THR A 468 23.07 5.81 27.11
N LEU A 469 22.81 4.73 27.85
CA LEU A 469 23.21 4.59 29.24
C LEU A 469 24.62 4.00 29.28
N PHE A 470 25.53 4.68 29.97
CA PHE A 470 26.88 4.22 30.22
C PHE A 470 26.94 3.64 31.62
N GLU A 471 27.19 2.35 31.72
CA GLU A 471 27.25 1.61 32.98
C GLU A 471 28.67 1.69 33.58
N ARG A 472 28.79 1.47 34.89
CA ARG A 472 30.07 1.62 35.62
C ARG A 472 31.11 0.58 35.24
N ASP A 473 30.67 -0.58 34.80
CA ASP A 473 31.51 -1.65 34.24
C ASP A 473 32.01 -1.33 32.81
N GLY A 474 31.57 -0.20 32.23
CA GLY A 474 31.91 0.24 30.90
C GLY A 474 30.90 -0.18 29.83
N ASP A 475 29.87 -0.95 30.18
CA ASP A 475 28.87 -1.41 29.22
C ASP A 475 27.96 -0.27 28.76
N GLN A 476 27.43 -0.41 27.55
CA GLN A 476 26.50 0.55 26.95
C GLN A 476 25.15 -0.08 26.74
N ARG A 477 24.10 0.54 27.30
CA ARG A 477 22.73 0.07 27.16
C ARG A 477 21.88 1.12 26.44
N PRO A 478 21.33 0.82 25.25
CA PRO A 478 20.40 1.72 24.59
C PRO A 478 19.07 1.71 25.34
N ALA A 479 18.42 2.86 25.43
CA ALA A 479 17.06 3.00 25.90
C ALA A 479 16.29 3.92 24.97
N LEU A 480 15.00 3.66 24.79
CA LEU A 480 14.10 4.52 24.04
C LEU A 480 13.01 5.04 24.97
N VAL A 481 12.62 6.29 24.80
CA VAL A 481 11.47 6.88 25.48
C VAL A 481 10.49 7.42 24.45
N HIS A 482 9.22 7.08 24.63
CA HIS A 482 8.15 7.55 23.77
C HIS A 482 7.95 9.06 23.95
N GLY A 483 8.12 9.85 22.87
CA GLY A 483 8.10 11.32 22.90
C GLY A 483 6.76 11.99 23.22
N GLN A 484 5.73 11.24 23.60
CA GLN A 484 4.41 11.76 24.01
C GLN A 484 4.00 11.24 25.38
N THR A 485 4.23 9.93 25.64
CA THR A 485 3.75 9.27 26.86
C THR A 485 4.81 9.09 27.94
N GLY A 486 6.10 9.24 27.63
CA GLY A 486 7.18 8.97 28.59
C GLY A 486 7.49 7.49 28.80
N ARG A 487 6.81 6.57 28.10
CA ARG A 487 7.07 5.13 28.24
C ARG A 487 8.51 4.79 27.88
N VAL A 488 9.22 4.17 28.81
CA VAL A 488 10.63 3.76 28.69
C VAL A 488 10.75 2.28 28.33
N VAL A 489 11.56 2.00 27.31
CA VAL A 489 11.98 0.66 26.92
C VAL A 489 13.50 0.57 27.01
N LEU A 490 14.02 -0.38 27.80
CA LEU A 490 15.45 -0.62 27.96
C LEU A 490 15.88 -1.75 27.02
N GLY A 491 16.92 -1.50 26.23
CA GLY A 491 17.57 -2.52 25.43
C GLY A 491 18.52 -3.38 26.26
N LYS A 492 19.16 -4.34 25.58
CA LYS A 492 20.20 -5.18 26.20
C LYS A 492 21.51 -4.41 26.31
N ALA A 493 22.20 -4.56 27.43
CA ALA A 493 23.57 -4.07 27.60
C ALA A 493 24.48 -4.70 26.54
N ARG A 494 25.33 -3.87 25.93
CA ARG A 494 26.38 -4.28 25.01
C ARG A 494 27.70 -4.10 25.72
N LYS A 495 28.50 -5.17 25.75
CA LYS A 495 29.85 -5.10 26.31
C LYS A 495 30.69 -4.09 25.55
N SER A 496 31.35 -3.18 26.28
CA SER A 496 32.44 -2.42 25.68
C SER A 496 33.54 -3.39 25.25
N ALA A 497 34.03 -3.20 24.02
CA ALA A 497 35.07 -4.03 23.42
C ALA A 497 36.45 -3.72 24.00
#